data_AF-A0A957XKV6-F1
#
_entry.id   AF-A0A957XKV6-F1
#
_cell.length_a   1.000
_cell.length_b   1.000
_cell.length_c   1.000
_cell.angle_alpha   90.00
_cell.angle_beta   90.00
_cell.angle_gamma   90.00
#
_symmetry.space_group_name_H-M   'P 1'
#
loop_
_entity.id
_entity.type
_entity.pdbx_description
1 polymer ?
#
loop_
_entity_poly.entity_id
_entity_poly.type
_entity_poly.pdbx_seq_one_letter_code
_entity_poly.pdbx_strand_id
1 'polypeptide(L)'
;MSTDQTIDMMLTAFNTLIDEVETNLTAAAGDASLCLIGKERSGAPLVKYLEGQYYALKTAKRMVEQQSDMPLPADVADALRPKLVKAEKMLALYQSASHADPNWVHYYQGEIDGYRQGIALVERADV
;
A
#
# COMPACT_ATOMS: atom_id res chain seq x y z
N MET A 1 -11.96 25.00 -3.24
CA MET A 1 -12.27 23.77 -2.49
C MET A 1 -11.83 23.99 -1.05
N SER A 2 -12.64 23.68 -0.05
CA SER A 2 -12.17 23.75 1.35
C SER A 2 -11.24 22.57 1.65
N THR A 3 -10.36 22.71 2.64
CA THR A 3 -9.47 21.63 3.09
C THR A 3 -10.25 20.35 3.43
N ASP A 4 -11.42 20.49 4.06
CA ASP A 4 -12.32 19.37 4.38
C ASP A 4 -12.80 18.62 3.13
N GLN A 5 -13.13 19.35 2.05
CA GLN A 5 -13.55 18.75 0.77
C GLN A 5 -12.40 17.99 0.11
N THR A 6 -11.18 18.51 0.19
CA THR A 6 -9.98 17.82 -0.34
C THR A 6 -9.70 16.54 0.43
N ILE A 7 -9.81 16.58 1.76
CA ILE A 7 -9.62 15.41 2.64
C ILE A 7 -10.67 14.34 2.35
N ASP A 8 -11.96 14.71 2.29
CA ASP A 8 -13.04 13.76 1.99
C ASP A 8 -12.87 13.10 0.62
N MET A 9 -12.44 13.87 -0.39
CA MET A 9 -12.14 13.35 -1.73
C MET A 9 -10.98 12.34 -1.69
N MET A 10 -9.88 12.67 -1.00
CA MET A 10 -8.74 11.75 -0.85
C MET A 10 -9.15 10.48 -0.12
N LEU A 11 -9.89 10.58 1.00
CA LEU A 11 -10.35 9.44 1.77
C LEU A 11 -11.29 8.54 0.96
N THR A 12 -12.18 9.11 0.17
CA THR A 12 -13.06 8.36 -0.75
C THR A 12 -12.26 7.62 -1.81
N ALA A 13 -11.26 8.28 -2.41
CA ALA A 13 -10.39 7.66 -3.39
C ALA A 13 -9.53 6.54 -2.78
N PHE A 14 -9.01 6.73 -1.56
CA PHE A 14 -8.28 5.69 -0.84
C PHE A 14 -9.16 4.49 -0.50
N ASN A 15 -10.40 4.71 -0.02
CA ASN A 15 -11.34 3.62 0.24
C ASN A 15 -11.60 2.81 -1.03
N THR A 16 -11.82 3.47 -2.17
CA THR A 16 -12.04 2.80 -3.46
C THR A 16 -10.86 1.89 -3.82
N LEU A 17 -9.62 2.41 -3.75
CA LEU A 17 -8.42 1.61 -4.06
C LEU A 17 -8.22 0.45 -3.06
N ILE A 18 -8.50 0.68 -1.78
CA ILE A 18 -8.37 -0.35 -0.75
C ILE A 18 -9.39 -1.47 -0.98
N ASP A 19 -10.64 -1.12 -1.29
CA ASP A 19 -11.72 -2.08 -1.55
C ASP A 19 -11.44 -2.91 -2.82
N GLU A 20 -10.89 -2.30 -3.87
CA GLU A 20 -10.44 -3.00 -5.08
C GLU A 20 -9.32 -4.01 -4.76
N VAL A 21 -8.30 -3.60 -4.00
CA VAL A 21 -7.21 -4.49 -3.60
C VAL A 21 -7.70 -5.60 -2.67
N GLU A 22 -8.61 -5.30 -1.75
CA GLU A 22 -9.21 -6.29 -0.83
C GLU A 22 -10.05 -7.34 -1.59
N THR A 23 -10.80 -6.89 -2.60
CA THR A 23 -11.57 -7.76 -3.49
C THR A 23 -10.62 -8.68 -4.27
N ASN A 24 -9.56 -8.12 -4.86
CA ASN A 24 -8.56 -8.88 -5.59
C ASN A 24 -7.79 -9.86 -4.69
N LEU A 25 -7.47 -9.44 -3.46
CA LEU A 25 -6.79 -10.27 -2.46
C LEU A 25 -7.66 -11.47 -2.08
N THR A 26 -8.94 -11.22 -1.82
CA THR A 26 -9.93 -12.26 -1.52
C THR A 26 -10.07 -13.23 -2.69
N ALA A 27 -10.18 -12.73 -3.91
CA ALA A 27 -10.25 -13.55 -5.12
C ALA A 27 -8.97 -14.38 -5.35
N ALA A 28 -7.79 -13.80 -5.11
CA ALA A 28 -6.50 -14.48 -5.24
C ALA A 28 -6.28 -15.53 -4.13
N ALA A 29 -6.85 -15.32 -2.94
CA ALA A 29 -6.84 -16.29 -1.85
C ALA A 29 -7.79 -17.48 -2.11
N GLY A 30 -8.91 -17.23 -2.81
CA GLY A 30 -9.93 -18.24 -3.08
C GLY A 30 -10.55 -18.78 -1.78
N ASP A 31 -10.75 -20.09 -1.71
CA ASP A 31 -11.31 -20.77 -0.52
C ASP A 31 -10.28 -20.95 0.61
N ALA A 32 -9.00 -20.64 0.37
CA ALA A 32 -7.98 -20.71 1.40
C ALA A 32 -8.10 -19.49 2.32
N SER A 33 -8.14 -19.73 3.64
CA SER A 33 -8.08 -18.60 4.57
C SER A 33 -6.75 -17.85 4.39
N LEU A 34 -6.78 -16.52 4.47
CA LEU A 34 -5.56 -15.69 4.44
C LEU A 34 -4.53 -16.16 5.50
N CYS A 35 -5.00 -16.73 6.62
CA CYS A 35 -4.17 -17.35 7.65
C CYS A 35 -3.44 -18.63 7.20
N LEU A 36 -4.00 -19.42 6.28
CA LEU A 36 -3.38 -20.64 5.74
C LEU A 36 -2.33 -20.31 4.67
N ILE A 37 -2.58 -19.30 3.83
CA ILE A 37 -1.65 -18.88 2.76
C ILE A 37 -0.34 -18.34 3.36
N GLY A 38 -0.40 -17.65 4.50
CA GLY A 38 0.77 -17.12 5.19
C GLY A 38 1.67 -18.15 5.87
N LYS A 39 1.19 -19.37 6.15
CA LYS A 39 1.94 -20.41 6.88
C LYS A 39 2.39 -21.60 6.03
N GLU A 40 1.63 -21.98 5.00
CA GLU A 40 1.82 -23.29 4.34
C GLU A 40 2.17 -23.23 2.85
N ARG A 41 2.14 -22.05 2.21
CA ARG A 41 2.53 -21.90 0.80
C ARG A 41 3.64 -20.88 0.61
N SER A 42 4.88 -21.38 0.56
CA SER A 42 5.86 -20.81 -0.37
C SER A 42 5.24 -20.91 -1.78
N GLY A 43 4.92 -19.78 -2.42
CA GLY A 43 4.38 -19.79 -3.80
C GLY A 43 3.01 -19.16 -4.01
N ALA A 44 2.58 -18.18 -3.21
CA ALA A 44 1.42 -17.34 -3.52
C ALA A 44 1.86 -15.90 -3.87
N PRO A 45 2.63 -15.69 -4.95
CA PRO A 45 3.25 -14.40 -5.27
C PRO A 45 2.23 -13.27 -5.45
N LEU A 46 1.09 -13.57 -6.10
CA LEU A 46 0.02 -12.59 -6.30
C LEU A 46 -0.62 -12.17 -4.96
N VAL A 47 -0.89 -13.12 -4.07
CA VAL A 47 -1.45 -12.81 -2.74
C VAL A 47 -0.50 -11.93 -1.95
N LYS A 48 0.80 -12.25 -1.96
CA LYS A 48 1.82 -11.44 -1.26
C LYS A 48 1.98 -10.04 -1.84
N TYR A 49 1.94 -9.91 -3.16
CA TYR A 49 1.89 -8.61 -3.82
C TYR A 49 0.67 -7.80 -3.35
N LEU A 50 -0.52 -8.39 -3.36
CA LEU A 50 -1.75 -7.71 -2.95
C LEU A 50 -1.75 -7.37 -1.45
N GLU A 51 -1.19 -8.21 -0.58
CA GLU A 51 -0.98 -7.92 0.85
C GLU A 51 -0.10 -6.66 1.04
N GLY A 52 1.02 -6.57 0.29
CA GLY A 52 1.92 -5.42 0.34
C GLY A 52 1.24 -4.14 -0.14
N GLN A 53 0.52 -4.22 -1.26
CA GLN A 53 -0.24 -3.10 -1.82
C GLN A 53 -1.32 -2.61 -0.85
N TYR A 54 -2.06 -3.54 -0.25
CA TYR A 54 -3.09 -3.25 0.76
C TYR A 54 -2.50 -2.55 1.98
N TYR A 55 -1.38 -3.06 2.50
CA TYR A 55 -0.68 -2.46 3.63
C TYR A 55 -0.25 -1.02 3.35
N ALA A 56 0.34 -0.75 2.17
CA ALA A 56 0.78 0.57 1.78
C ALA A 56 -0.40 1.56 1.68
N LEU A 57 -1.48 1.16 1.01
CA LEU A 57 -2.69 2.00 0.84
C LEU A 57 -3.38 2.29 2.17
N LYS A 58 -3.52 1.30 3.07
CA LYS A 58 -4.05 1.53 4.42
C LYS A 58 -3.16 2.46 5.24
N THR A 59 -1.84 2.35 5.08
CA THR A 59 -0.90 3.26 5.75
C THR A 59 -1.06 4.69 5.24
N ALA A 60 -1.21 4.87 3.92
CA ALA A 60 -1.45 6.17 3.32
C ALA A 60 -2.78 6.79 3.76
N LYS A 61 -3.87 6.01 3.72
CA LYS A 61 -5.17 6.45 4.24
C LYS A 61 -5.07 6.89 5.70
N ARG A 62 -4.42 6.09 6.55
CA ARG A 62 -4.24 6.43 7.98
C ARG A 62 -3.47 7.73 8.17
N MET A 63 -2.49 8.01 7.31
CA MET A 63 -1.77 9.29 7.36
C MET A 63 -2.68 10.46 7.00
N VAL A 64 -3.60 10.32 6.05
CA VAL A 64 -4.63 11.35 5.79
C VAL A 64 -5.58 11.51 6.97
N GLU A 65 -6.05 10.40 7.58
CA GLU A 65 -6.96 10.42 8.73
C GLU A 65 -6.34 11.07 9.99
N GLN A 66 -5.04 10.88 10.22
CA GLN A 66 -4.35 11.32 11.44
C GLN A 66 -3.96 12.80 11.43
N GLN A 67 -4.02 13.46 10.28
CA GLN A 67 -3.63 14.86 10.16
C GLN A 67 -4.86 15.78 10.21
N SER A 68 -5.68 15.65 11.25
CA SER A 68 -6.91 16.44 11.43
C SER A 68 -6.70 17.96 11.56
N ASP A 69 -5.45 18.42 11.70
CA ASP A 69 -5.10 19.83 11.95
C ASP A 69 -4.43 20.55 10.75
N MET A 70 -4.57 20.00 9.54
CA MET A 70 -4.02 20.42 8.22
C MET A 70 -2.65 19.85 7.85
N PRO A 71 -2.59 18.86 6.94
CA PRO A 71 -1.55 18.78 5.93
C PRO A 71 -2.08 19.39 4.64
N LEU A 72 -1.24 20.16 3.97
CA LEU A 72 -1.39 20.26 2.53
C LEU A 72 -1.19 18.84 1.95
N PRO A 73 -1.86 18.47 0.84
CA PRO A 73 -1.60 17.19 0.19
C PRO A 73 -0.10 16.90 0.01
N ALA A 74 0.70 17.93 -0.26
CA ALA A 74 2.16 17.85 -0.28
C ALA A 74 2.79 17.22 0.98
N ASP A 75 2.32 17.55 2.19
CA ASP A 75 2.88 17.03 3.46
C ASP A 75 2.61 15.53 3.62
N VAL A 76 1.44 15.06 3.17
CA VAL A 76 1.11 13.63 3.17
C VAL A 76 2.00 12.90 2.16
N ALA A 77 2.20 13.46 0.96
CA ALA A 77 3.10 12.88 -0.04
C ALA A 77 4.55 12.83 0.49
N ASP A 78 5.03 13.89 1.13
CA ASP A 78 6.34 13.94 1.78
C ASP A 78 6.49 12.92 2.91
N ALA A 79 5.44 12.68 3.70
CA ALA A 79 5.46 11.65 4.74
C ALA A 79 5.47 10.21 4.16
N LEU A 80 4.92 10.01 2.96
CA LEU A 80 4.89 8.71 2.27
C LEU A 80 6.22 8.39 1.56
N ARG A 81 6.93 9.38 1.01
CA ARG A 81 8.19 9.19 0.27
C ARG A 81 9.26 8.39 1.07
N PRO A 82 9.52 8.65 2.36
CA PRO A 82 10.43 7.83 3.15
C PRO A 82 10.00 6.37 3.30
N LYS A 83 8.69 6.09 3.33
CA LYS A 83 8.16 4.71 3.39
C LYS A 83 8.37 3.97 2.07
N LEU A 84 8.15 4.64 0.95
CA LEU A 84 8.48 4.14 -0.38
C LEU A 84 9.97 3.78 -0.49
N VAL A 85 10.86 4.71 -0.12
CA VAL A 85 12.31 4.48 -0.13
C VAL A 85 12.70 3.30 0.76
N LYS A 86 12.05 3.15 1.92
CA LYS A 86 12.27 1.98 2.79
C LYS A 86 11.84 0.68 2.09
N ALA A 87 10.67 0.63 1.46
CA ALA A 87 10.20 -0.55 0.74
C ALA A 87 11.14 -0.92 -0.43
N GLU A 88 11.64 0.08 -1.18
CA GLU A 88 12.64 -0.12 -2.24
C GLU A 88 13.96 -0.71 -1.70
N LYS A 89 14.44 -0.22 -0.56
CA LYS A 89 15.63 -0.79 0.11
C LYS A 89 15.40 -2.23 0.56
N MET A 90 14.22 -2.52 1.12
CA MET A 90 13.89 -3.88 1.53
C MET A 90 13.79 -4.82 0.32
N LEU A 91 13.16 -4.38 -0.77
CA LEU A 91 13.11 -5.15 -2.02
C LEU A 91 14.53 -5.51 -2.50
N ALA A 92 15.44 -4.52 -2.57
CA ALA A 92 16.82 -4.76 -2.99
C ALA A 92 17.57 -5.74 -2.06
N LEU A 93 17.34 -5.65 -0.74
CA LEU A 93 17.91 -6.57 0.23
C LEU A 93 17.41 -8.01 0.00
N TYR A 94 16.11 -8.20 -0.17
CA TYR A 94 15.52 -9.53 -0.35
C TYR A 94 15.83 -10.12 -1.73
N GLN A 95 16.01 -9.30 -2.77
CA GLN A 95 16.46 -9.76 -4.08
C GLN A 95 17.93 -10.20 -4.10
N SER A 96 18.77 -9.60 -3.27
CA SER A 96 20.21 -9.93 -3.21
C SER A 96 20.54 -11.05 -2.21
N ALA A 97 19.62 -11.42 -1.33
CA ALA A 97 19.83 -12.46 -0.33
C ALA A 97 19.56 -13.86 -0.90
N SER A 98 20.60 -14.70 -0.99
CA SER A 98 20.53 -16.05 -1.57
C SER A 98 19.57 -17.04 -0.87
N HIS A 99 19.03 -16.69 0.30
CA HIS A 99 18.08 -17.51 1.07
C HIS A 99 16.84 -16.73 1.53
N ALA A 100 16.56 -15.57 0.92
CA ALA A 100 15.35 -14.82 1.19
C ALA A 100 14.11 -15.59 0.72
N ASP A 101 13.06 -15.63 1.54
CA ASP A 101 11.76 -16.15 1.10
C ASP A 101 11.24 -15.25 -0.04
N PRO A 102 11.01 -15.80 -1.26
CA PRO A 102 10.55 -15.03 -2.42
C PRO A 102 9.21 -14.33 -2.19
N ASN A 103 8.41 -14.78 -1.21
CA ASN A 103 7.20 -14.08 -0.80
C ASN A 103 7.45 -12.63 -0.39
N TRP A 104 8.59 -12.33 0.25
CA TRP A 104 8.94 -10.96 0.65
C TRP A 104 9.27 -10.07 -0.55
N VAL A 105 9.86 -10.63 -1.61
CA VAL A 105 10.11 -9.88 -2.86
C VAL A 105 8.78 -9.40 -3.43
N HIS A 106 7.79 -10.28 -3.53
CA HIS A 106 6.46 -9.92 -4.03
C HIS A 106 5.73 -8.96 -3.10
N TYR A 107 5.84 -9.16 -1.78
CA TYR A 107 5.28 -8.24 -0.80
C TYR A 107 5.83 -6.82 -0.98
N TYR A 108 7.15 -6.65 -1.04
CA TYR A 108 7.74 -5.32 -1.19
C TYR A 108 7.48 -4.70 -2.58
N GLN A 109 7.35 -5.50 -3.64
CA GLN A 109 6.87 -5.01 -4.93
C GLN A 109 5.48 -4.39 -4.82
N GLY A 110 4.54 -5.09 -4.17
CA GLY A 110 3.20 -4.58 -3.94
C GLY A 110 3.18 -3.35 -3.03
N GLU A 111 3.98 -3.35 -1.96
CA GLU A 111 4.11 -2.20 -1.05
C GLU A 111 4.61 -0.94 -1.79
N ILE A 112 5.60 -1.09 -2.67
CA ILE A 112 6.11 0.00 -3.51
C ILE A 112 5.01 0.55 -4.42
N ASP A 113 4.29 -0.32 -5.13
CA ASP A 113 3.25 0.12 -6.06
C ASP A 113 2.07 0.76 -5.33
N GLY A 114 1.71 0.25 -4.15
CA GLY A 114 0.71 0.86 -3.27
C GLY A 114 1.13 2.25 -2.79
N TYR A 115 2.38 2.46 -2.38
CA TYR A 115 2.85 3.80 -2.00
C TYR A 115 2.91 4.75 -3.18
N ARG A 116 3.35 4.31 -4.36
CA ARG A 116 3.35 5.13 -5.58
C ARG A 116 1.93 5.57 -5.96
N GLN A 117 0.95 4.68 -5.88
CA GLN A 117 -0.46 5.01 -6.10
C GLN A 117 -0.98 6.01 -5.06
N GLY A 118 -0.68 5.79 -3.77
CA GLY A 118 -1.09 6.71 -2.71
C GLY A 118 -0.49 8.10 -2.86
N ILE A 119 0.80 8.21 -3.20
CA ILE A 119 1.47 9.49 -3.47
C ILE A 119 0.81 10.19 -4.66
N ALA A 120 0.62 9.49 -5.78
CA ALA A 120 0.01 10.08 -6.98
C ALA A 120 -1.44 10.54 -6.75
N LEU A 121 -2.21 9.83 -5.93
CA LEU A 121 -3.56 10.21 -5.55
C LEU A 121 -3.56 11.52 -4.77
N VAL A 122 -2.67 11.63 -3.77
CA VAL A 122 -2.54 12.80 -2.93
C VAL A 122 -2.07 14.01 -3.74
N GLU A 123 -1.05 13.84 -4.59
CA GLU A 123 -0.53 14.93 -5.44
C GLU A 123 -1.57 15.47 -6.43
N ARG A 124 -2.51 14.64 -6.90
CA ARG A 124 -3.62 15.10 -7.75
C ARG A 124 -4.66 15.93 -7.02
N ALA A 125 -4.77 15.77 -5.70
CA ALA A 125 -5.69 16.55 -4.87
C ALA A 125 -5.16 17.95 -4.54
N ASP A 126 -3.90 18.24 -4.89
CA ASP A 126 -3.23 19.54 -4.73
C ASP A 126 -3.47 20.50 -5.93
N VAL A 127 -4.09 20.01 -7.00
CA VAL A 127 -4.39 20.76 -8.24
C VAL A 127 -5.83 21.27 -8.24
#